data_AF-X1JYI6-F1
#
_entry.id   AF-X1JYI6-F1
#
_cell.length_a   1.000
_cell.length_b   1.000
_cell.length_c   1.000
_cell.angle_alpha   90.00
_cell.angle_beta   90.00
_cell.angle_gamma   90.00
#
_symmetry.space_group_name_H-M   'P 1'
#
loop_
_entity.id
_entity.type
_entity.pdbx_description
1 polymer ?
#
loop_
_entity_poly.entity_id
_entity_poly.type
_entity_poly.pdbx_seq_one_letter_code
_entity_poly.pdbx_strand_id
1 'polypeptide(L)'
;LYSREEYIEETGDDKTAARYSANKDQIAVSPDIVSHINLILHELAHHYQTSREGSAEFDRKYDEYTKTYGYIDNPYEVEARKLETKWRPEFEQLLKKKLEASGIG
;
A
#
# COMPACT_ATOMS: atom_id res chain seq x y z
N LEU A 1 11.26 4.91 1.98
CA LEU A 1 10.70 4.79 3.34
C LEU A 1 11.61 3.88 4.15
N TYR A 2 11.89 4.27 5.38
CA TYR A 2 12.72 3.49 6.30
C TYR A 2 12.08 2.16 6.70
N SER A 3 12.91 1.17 7.00
CA SER A 3 12.55 0.08 7.92
C SER A 3 12.18 0.65 9.29
N ARG A 4 11.48 -0.12 10.15
CA ARG A 4 11.13 0.34 11.51
C ARG A 4 12.38 0.75 12.31
N GLU A 5 13.49 0.06 12.09
CA GLU A 5 14.77 0.32 12.77
C GLU A 5 15.37 1.65 12.30
N GLU A 6 15.45 1.87 10.98
CA GLU A 6 15.92 3.15 10.43
C GLU A 6 14.95 4.31 10.75
N TYR A 7 13.64 4.03 10.94
CA TYR A 7 12.65 5.00 11.39
C TYR A 7 12.98 5.46 12.81
N ILE A 8 13.10 4.52 13.74
CA ILE A 8 13.38 4.82 15.16
C ILE A 8 14.75 5.50 15.31
N GLU A 9 15.75 5.11 14.52
CA GLU A 9 17.07 5.76 14.51
C GLU A 9 16.97 7.23 14.06
N GLU A 10 16.15 7.53 13.05
CA GLU A 10 15.97 8.90 12.55
C GLU A 10 15.03 9.73 13.44
N THR A 11 13.98 9.13 14.02
CA THR A 11 12.92 9.83 14.77
C THR A 11 13.18 9.94 16.27
N GLY A 12 13.94 9.01 16.86
CA GLY A 12 14.14 8.92 18.31
C GLY A 12 12.94 8.35 19.08
N ASP A 13 11.82 8.03 18.42
CA ASP A 13 10.67 7.30 18.99
C ASP A 13 9.89 6.51 17.92
N ASP A 14 9.01 5.60 18.36
CA ASP A 14 8.10 4.85 17.49
C ASP A 14 6.66 5.37 17.50
N LYS A 15 6.43 6.56 18.07
CA LYS A 15 5.10 7.17 18.30
C LYS A 15 4.76 8.25 17.29
N THR A 16 5.76 8.82 16.64
CA THR A 16 5.57 9.83 15.61
C THR A 16 4.89 9.18 14.39
N ALA A 17 3.87 9.83 13.81
CA ALA A 17 3.12 9.27 12.69
C ALA A 17 3.89 9.42 11.36
N ALA A 18 4.54 10.57 11.16
CA ALA A 18 5.41 10.84 10.02
C ALA A 18 6.43 11.93 10.37
N ARG A 19 7.61 11.89 9.76
CA ARG A 19 8.64 12.91 9.88
C ARG A 19 9.30 13.18 8.53
N TYR A 20 9.44 14.45 8.17
CA TYR A 20 10.24 14.84 7.01
C TYR A 20 11.72 14.95 7.39
N SER A 21 12.59 14.36 6.58
CA SER A 21 14.05 14.49 6.68
C SER A 21 14.54 15.40 5.54
N ALA A 22 14.82 16.66 5.87
CA ALA A 22 15.32 17.65 4.91
C ALA A 22 16.66 17.22 4.27
N ASN A 23 17.51 16.50 5.00
CA ASN A 23 18.80 16.04 4.51
C ASN A 23 18.69 14.94 3.45
N LYS A 24 17.59 14.16 3.48
CA LYS A 24 17.34 13.04 2.57
C LYS A 24 16.23 13.34 1.56
N ASP A 25 15.60 14.52 1.66
CA ASP A 25 14.42 14.91 0.87
C ASP A 25 13.33 13.82 0.87
N GLN A 26 13.09 13.23 2.04
CA GLN A 26 12.24 12.06 2.22
C GLN A 26 11.34 12.16 3.45
N ILE A 27 10.13 11.63 3.31
CA ILE A 27 9.17 11.50 4.40
C ILE A 27 9.30 10.08 4.98
N ALA A 28 9.66 10.00 6.25
CA ALA A 28 9.55 8.81 7.07
C ALA A 28 8.11 8.66 7.54
N VAL A 29 7.48 7.52 7.30
CA VAL A 29 6.10 7.25 7.68
C VAL A 29 6.09 6.03 8.60
N SER A 30 5.27 6.04 9.66
CA SER A 30 5.23 4.94 10.61
C SER A 30 4.86 3.62 9.92
N PRO A 31 5.36 2.47 10.42
CA PRO A 31 5.04 1.16 9.85
C PRO A 31 3.54 0.88 9.75
N ASP A 32 2.76 1.36 10.71
CA ASP A 32 1.30 1.21 10.71
C ASP A 32 0.69 1.93 9.51
N ILE A 33 1.06 3.18 9.25
CA ILE A 33 0.54 3.92 8.10
C ILE A 33 0.99 3.27 6.79
N VAL A 34 2.22 2.75 6.72
CA VAL A 34 2.68 1.97 5.57
C VAL A 34 1.79 0.74 5.35
N SER A 35 1.43 0.02 6.41
CA SER A 35 0.50 -1.11 6.34
C SER A 35 -0.88 -0.70 5.83
N HIS A 36 -1.40 0.45 6.26
CA HIS A 36 -2.69 0.96 5.79
C HIS A 36 -2.64 1.39 4.32
N ILE A 37 -1.54 2.00 3.87
CA ILE A 37 -1.33 2.36 2.46
C ILE A 37 -1.34 1.09 1.60
N ASN A 38 -0.61 0.05 2.02
CA ASN A 38 -0.59 -1.23 1.33
C ASN A 38 -1.98 -1.85 1.23
N LEU A 39 -2.73 -1.84 2.34
CA LEU A 39 -4.11 -2.32 2.36
C LEU A 39 -5.00 -1.56 1.36
N ILE A 40 -4.89 -0.22 1.32
CA ILE A 40 -5.66 0.59 0.36
C ILE A 40 -5.30 0.22 -1.09
N LEU A 41 -4.02 0.08 -1.40
CA LEU A 41 -3.58 -0.31 -2.75
C LEU A 41 -4.06 -1.72 -3.12
N HIS A 42 -4.09 -2.63 -2.16
CA HIS A 42 -4.60 -3.99 -2.33
C HIS A 42 -6.11 -3.99 -2.66
N GLU A 43 -6.91 -3.27 -1.89
CA GLU A 43 -8.36 -3.17 -2.15
C GLU A 43 -8.68 -2.45 -3.46
N LEU A 44 -7.87 -1.46 -3.85
CA LEU A 44 -7.97 -0.83 -5.17
C LEU A 44 -7.69 -1.84 -6.31
N ALA A 45 -6.81 -2.82 -6.08
CA ALA A 45 -6.57 -3.88 -7.06
C ALA A 45 -7.80 -4.78 -7.21
N HIS A 46 -8.46 -5.15 -6.11
CA HIS A 46 -9.73 -5.87 -6.15
C HIS A 46 -10.84 -5.06 -6.82
N HIS A 47 -10.90 -3.75 -6.58
CA HIS A 47 -11.84 -2.88 -7.29
C HIS A 47 -11.57 -2.86 -8.81
N TYR A 48 -10.31 -2.80 -9.22
CA TYR A 48 -9.92 -2.89 -10.63
C TYR A 48 -10.30 -4.24 -11.25
N GLN A 49 -10.04 -5.35 -10.56
CA GLN A 49 -10.42 -6.71 -11.00
C GLN A 49 -11.94 -6.85 -11.17
N THR A 50 -12.70 -6.42 -10.16
CA THR A 50 -14.17 -6.35 -10.17
C THR A 50 -14.66 -5.50 -11.35
N SER A 51 -14.03 -4.36 -11.61
CA SER A 51 -14.40 -3.48 -12.74
C SER A 51 -14.09 -4.09 -14.11
N ARG A 52 -13.03 -4.91 -14.19
CA ARG A 52 -12.61 -5.60 -15.42
C ARG A 52 -13.55 -6.77 -15.78
N GLU A 53 -14.03 -7.50 -14.78
CA GLU A 53 -14.72 -8.78 -14.98
C GLU A 53 -16.22 -8.75 -14.63
N GLY A 54 -16.66 -7.71 -13.92
CA GLY A 54 -17.98 -7.63 -13.30
C GLY A 54 -18.00 -8.30 -11.93
N SER A 55 -18.69 -7.69 -10.98
CA SER A 55 -18.67 -8.11 -9.57
C SER A 55 -19.13 -9.54 -9.35
N ALA A 56 -20.24 -9.96 -9.98
CA ALA A 56 -20.79 -11.30 -9.80
C ALA A 56 -19.82 -12.41 -10.27
N GLU A 57 -19.10 -12.19 -11.37
CA GLU A 57 -18.15 -13.18 -11.88
C GLU A 57 -16.85 -13.17 -11.08
N PHE A 58 -16.40 -12.00 -10.62
CA PHE A 58 -15.29 -11.86 -9.69
C PHE A 58 -15.57 -12.64 -8.40
N ASP A 59 -16.69 -12.39 -7.73
CA ASP A 59 -17.06 -13.05 -6.46
C ASP A 59 -17.10 -14.57 -6.62
N ARG A 60 -17.74 -15.05 -7.70
CA ARG A 60 -17.84 -16.49 -8.00
C ARG A 60 -16.46 -17.14 -8.15
N LYS A 61 -15.58 -16.56 -8.98
CA LYS A 61 -14.24 -17.11 -9.21
C LYS A 61 -13.35 -16.95 -7.99
N TYR A 62 -13.46 -15.84 -7.25
CA TYR A 62 -12.70 -15.60 -6.04
C TYR A 62 -13.01 -16.68 -4.99
N ASP A 63 -14.28 -17.00 -4.77
CA ASP A 63 -14.70 -18.08 -3.87
C ASP A 63 -14.20 -19.44 -4.34
N GLU A 64 -14.33 -19.73 -5.63
CA GLU A 64 -13.86 -20.98 -6.25
C GLU A 64 -12.35 -21.16 -6.06
N TYR A 65 -11.57 -20.11 -6.35
CA TYR A 65 -10.13 -20.13 -6.22
C TYR A 65 -9.66 -20.15 -4.78
N THR A 66 -10.33 -19.44 -3.87
CA THR A 66 -10.02 -19.50 -2.44
C THR A 66 -10.24 -20.91 -1.89
N LYS A 67 -11.30 -21.60 -2.32
CA LYS A 67 -11.54 -23.01 -1.93
C LYS A 67 -10.50 -23.96 -2.54
N THR A 68 -10.06 -23.69 -3.76
CA THR A 68 -9.17 -24.59 -4.51
C THR A 68 -7.70 -24.44 -4.11
N TYR A 69 -7.24 -23.20 -3.93
CA TYR A 69 -5.83 -22.88 -3.72
C TYR A 69 -5.55 -22.31 -2.32
N GLY A 70 -6.59 -21.94 -1.57
CA GLY A 70 -6.45 -21.15 -0.35
C GLY A 70 -6.35 -19.65 -0.64
N TYR A 71 -6.47 -18.84 0.42
CA TYR A 71 -6.42 -17.38 0.31
C TYR A 71 -5.07 -16.86 -0.20
N ILE A 72 -3.96 -17.42 0.29
CA ILE A 72 -2.62 -16.94 -0.08
C ILE A 72 -2.36 -17.14 -1.57
N ASP A 73 -2.75 -18.29 -2.13
CA ASP A 73 -2.47 -18.66 -3.52
C ASP A 73 -3.65 -18.41 -4.47
N ASN A 74 -4.72 -17.75 -4.01
CA ASN A 74 -5.80 -17.32 -4.89
C ASN A 74 -5.23 -16.40 -6.00
N PRO A 75 -5.47 -16.69 -7.30
CA PRO A 75 -4.96 -15.89 -8.41
C PRO A 75 -5.27 -14.39 -8.30
N TYR A 76 -6.43 -14.00 -7.76
CA TYR A 76 -6.79 -12.59 -7.56
C TYR A 76 -5.96 -11.93 -6.47
N GLU A 77 -5.69 -12.64 -5.38
CA GLU A 77 -4.84 -12.20 -4.27
C GLU A 77 -3.38 -12.05 -4.71
N VAL A 78 -2.89 -13.00 -5.51
CA VAL A 78 -1.55 -12.95 -6.12
C VAL A 78 -1.43 -11.77 -7.09
N GLU A 79 -2.44 -11.54 -7.94
CA GLU A 79 -2.47 -10.37 -8.81
C GLU A 79 -2.55 -9.07 -8.00
N ALA A 80 -3.37 -9.00 -6.94
CA ALA A 80 -3.53 -7.83 -6.10
C ALA A 80 -2.20 -7.42 -5.44
N ARG A 81 -1.44 -8.36 -4.87
CA ARG A 81 -0.11 -8.08 -4.28
C ARG A 81 0.93 -7.62 -5.32
N LYS A 82 0.83 -8.12 -6.56
CA LYS A 82 1.67 -7.64 -7.67
C LYS A 82 1.31 -6.20 -8.06
N LEU A 83 0.02 -5.87 -8.11
CA LEU A 83 -0.45 -4.52 -8.40
C LEU A 83 -0.12 -3.54 -7.27
N GLU A 84 -0.25 -3.95 -6.01
CA GLU A 84 0.21 -3.20 -4.84
C GLU A 84 1.68 -2.79 -4.99
N THR A 85 2.56 -3.78 -5.23
CA THR A 85 4.00 -3.52 -5.43
C THR A 85 4.25 -2.60 -6.61
N LYS A 86 3.47 -2.76 -7.69
CA LYS A 86 3.60 -1.95 -8.90
C LYS A 86 3.16 -0.50 -8.69
N TRP A 87 2.07 -0.24 -7.98
CA TRP A 87 1.50 1.10 -7.81
C TRP A 87 2.09 1.89 -6.64
N ARG A 88 2.83 1.20 -5.77
CA ARG A 88 3.45 1.78 -4.58
C ARG A 88 4.32 3.01 -4.91
N PRO A 89 5.24 2.99 -5.88
CA PRO A 89 6.08 4.16 -6.18
C PRO A 89 5.29 5.38 -6.67
N GLU A 90 4.28 5.17 -7.51
CA GLU A 90 3.41 6.24 -8.03
C GLU A 90 2.56 6.85 -6.92
N PHE A 91 2.05 6.02 -6.01
CA PHE A 91 1.31 6.49 -4.84
C PHE A 91 2.20 7.32 -3.92
N GLU A 92 3.44 6.88 -3.67
CA GLU A 92 4.41 7.64 -2.86
C GLU A 92 4.70 9.02 -3.48
N GLN A 93 4.87 9.09 -4.80
CA GLN A 93 5.05 10.37 -5.49
C GLN A 93 3.81 11.27 -5.41
N LEU A 94 2.61 10.70 -5.55
CA LEU A 94 1.35 11.43 -5.41
C LEU A 94 1.20 12.00 -3.99
N LEU A 95 1.50 11.19 -2.98
CA LEU A 95 1.46 11.60 -1.59
C LEU A 95 2.46 12.73 -1.31
N LYS A 96 3.71 12.60 -1.78
CA LYS A 96 4.72 13.66 -1.67
C LYS A 96 4.21 14.98 -2.25
N LYS A 97 3.72 14.98 -3.49
CA LYS A 97 3.17 16.19 -4.14
C LYS A 97 2.00 16.81 -3.37
N LYS A 98 1.13 15.99 -2.78
CA LYS A 98 -0.01 16.48 -1.99
C LYS A 98 0.42 17.09 -0.66
N LEU A 99 1.43 16.53 -0.02
CA LEU A 99 1.97 17.07 1.22
C LEU A 99 2.70 18.40 0.96
N GLU A 100 3.55 18.46 -0.06
CA GLU A 100 4.22 19.70 -0.49
C GLU A 100 3.22 20.81 -0.82
N ALA A 101 2.18 20.50 -1.61
CA ALA A 101 1.13 21.45 -1.96
C ALA A 101 0.33 21.94 -0.73
N SER A 102 0.32 21.17 0.35
CA SER A 102 -0.32 21.52 1.62
C SER A 102 0.61 22.31 2.55
N GLY A 103 1.83 22.64 2.13
CA GLY A 103 2.85 23.28 2.96
C GLY A 103 3.47 22.34 3.99
N ILE A 104 3.31 21.03 3.80
CA ILE A 104 3.88 19.98 4.63
C ILE A 104 5.08 19.41 3.87
N GLY A 105 6.23 20.04 4.02
CA GLY A 105 7.49 19.67 3.36
C GLY A 105 8.67 20.41 3.95
#